data_AF-A0A1X7ED07-F1
#
_entry.id   AF-A0A1X7ED07-F1
#
_cell.length_a   1.000
_cell.length_b   1.000
_cell.length_c   1.000
_cell.angle_alpha   90.00
_cell.angle_beta   90.00
_cell.angle_gamma   90.00
#
_symmetry.space_group_name_H-M   'P 1'
#
loop_
_entity.id
_entity.type
_entity.pdbx_description
1 polymer ?
#
loop_
_entity_poly.entity_id
_entity_poly.type
_entity_poly.pdbx_seq_one_letter_code
_entity_poly.pdbx_strand_id
1 'polypeptide(L)'
;MDIKQNEESFYIGEEEGKKAELHFTIEGDTIVVDHTFVSDELRGQGVAGKLLHQVVEMAREQNKKITPTCSYAKQKLQDTKEYHDVLS
;
A
#
# COMPACT_ATOMS: atom_id res chain seq x y z
N MET A 1 -5.99 6.48 14.22
CA MET A 1 -4.87 5.79 13.55
C MET A 1 -4.50 6.68 12.40
N ASP A 2 -3.40 7.40 12.55
CA ASP A 2 -2.96 8.38 11.57
C ASP A 2 -1.98 7.68 10.61
N ILE A 3 -2.33 7.67 9.32
CA ILE A 3 -1.44 7.19 8.27
C ILE A 3 -0.55 8.36 7.90
N LYS A 4 0.76 8.16 8.03
CA LYS A 4 1.81 9.09 7.60
C LYS A 4 2.34 8.61 6.24
N GLN A 5 2.90 9.52 5.46
CA GLN A 5 3.50 9.25 4.17
C GLN A 5 4.92 9.82 4.12
N ASN A 6 5.84 9.09 3.50
CA ASN A 6 7.09 9.62 2.97
C ASN A 6 7.17 9.33 1.46
N GLU A 7 8.31 9.58 0.83
CA GLU A 7 8.46 9.45 -0.63
C GLU A 7 8.19 8.03 -1.17
N GLU A 8 8.43 7.01 -0.34
CA GLU A 8 8.43 5.60 -0.77
C GLU A 8 7.49 4.72 0.08
N SER A 9 6.71 5.28 1.00
CA SER A 9 5.90 4.48 1.93
C SER A 9 4.73 5.22 2.56
N PHE A 10 3.66 4.45 2.80
CA PHE A 10 2.62 4.78 3.78
C PHE A 10 2.83 3.98 5.05
N TYR A 11 2.78 4.63 6.22
CA TYR A 11 3.08 3.96 7.49
C TYR A 11 2.25 4.49 8.66
N ILE A 12 2.22 3.71 9.75
CA ILE A 12 1.63 4.08 11.04
C ILE A 12 2.68 3.94 12.12
N GLY A 13 2.77 4.93 13.01
CA GLY A 13 3.73 4.97 14.11
C GLY A 13 4.78 6.06 13.91
N GLU A 14 5.92 5.91 14.56
CA GLU A 14 7.09 6.77 14.35
C GLU A 14 7.97 6.22 13.23
N GLU A 15 8.80 7.06 12.62
CA GLU A 15 9.61 6.66 11.46
C GLU A 15 10.63 5.55 11.80
N GLU A 16 11.29 5.64 12.95
CA GLU A 16 12.17 4.59 13.48
C GLU A 16 11.40 3.42 14.14
N GLY A 17 10.08 3.54 14.28
CA GLY A 17 9.22 2.63 15.05
C GLY A 17 7.91 2.32 14.34
N LYS A 18 7.98 2.07 13.02
CA LYS A 18 6.80 1.82 12.19
C LYS A 18 6.07 0.56 12.69
N LYS A 19 4.84 0.75 13.15
CA LYS A 19 3.95 -0.34 13.57
C LYS A 19 3.26 -0.98 12.36
N ALA A 20 3.12 -0.25 11.27
CA ALA A 20 2.71 -0.78 9.99
C ALA A 20 3.32 0.05 8.88
N GLU A 21 3.61 -0.58 7.75
CA GLU A 21 4.22 0.05 6.59
C GLU A 21 3.77 -0.66 5.31
N LEU A 22 3.59 0.12 4.26
CA LEU A 22 3.50 -0.36 2.90
C LEU A 22 4.49 0.46 2.08
N HIS A 23 5.49 -0.22 1.55
CA HIS A 23 6.53 0.36 0.71
C HIS A 23 6.14 0.26 -0.76
N PHE A 24 6.46 1.31 -1.50
CA PHE A 24 6.27 1.37 -2.93
C PHE A 24 7.34 2.24 -3.60
N THR A 25 7.62 1.94 -4.87
CA THR A 25 8.44 2.80 -5.73
C THR A 25 7.61 3.29 -6.91
N ILE A 26 7.98 4.46 -7.46
CA ILE A 26 7.32 5.05 -8.61
C ILE A 26 8.26 4.97 -9.82
N GLU A 27 7.86 4.20 -10.82
CA GLU A 27 8.60 3.95 -12.06
C GLU A 27 7.77 4.43 -13.26
N GLY A 28 7.97 5.69 -13.66
CA GLY A 28 7.18 6.30 -14.73
C GLY A 28 5.70 6.35 -14.36
N ASP A 29 4.86 5.65 -15.13
CA ASP A 29 3.41 5.55 -14.91
C ASP A 29 3.00 4.35 -14.04
N THR A 30 3.97 3.67 -13.43
CA THR A 30 3.74 2.49 -12.58
C THR A 30 4.17 2.77 -11.14
N ILE A 31 3.36 2.30 -10.19
CA ILE A 31 3.67 2.22 -8.77
C ILE A 31 3.90 0.74 -8.45
N VAL A 32 5.10 0.38 -8.02
CA VAL A 32 5.43 -0.99 -7.64
C VAL A 32 5.23 -1.13 -6.15
N VAL A 33 4.36 -2.04 -5.71
CA VAL A 33 4.13 -2.33 -4.28
C VAL A 33 4.84 -3.63 -3.91
N ASP A 34 5.99 -3.51 -3.24
CA ASP A 34 6.91 -4.63 -3.00
C ASP A 34 6.94 -5.11 -1.54
N HIS A 35 6.59 -4.25 -0.58
CA HIS A 35 6.61 -4.62 0.82
C HIS A 35 5.34 -4.18 1.56
N THR A 36 4.88 -5.03 2.47
CA THR A 36 3.81 -4.69 3.42
C THR A 36 4.10 -5.36 4.75
N PHE A 37 4.15 -4.58 5.81
CA PHE A 37 4.40 -5.03 7.17
C PHE A 37 3.34 -4.49 8.12
N VAL A 38 2.93 -5.33 9.08
CA VAL A 38 2.05 -4.94 10.18
C VAL A 38 2.52 -5.68 11.43
N SER A 39 2.82 -4.92 12.48
CA SER A 39 3.21 -5.44 13.79
C SER A 39 2.09 -6.27 14.41
N ASP A 40 2.44 -7.21 15.28
CA ASP A 40 1.46 -8.09 15.94
C ASP A 40 0.37 -7.33 16.70
N GLU A 41 0.70 -6.17 17.27
CA GLU A 41 -0.25 -5.28 17.94
C GLU A 41 -1.39 -4.81 17.02
N LEU A 42 -1.11 -4.68 15.71
CA LEU A 42 -2.04 -4.14 14.71
C LEU A 42 -2.63 -5.21 13.79
N ARG A 43 -2.19 -6.46 13.90
CA ARG A 43 -2.73 -7.58 13.13
C ARG A 43 -4.20 -7.82 13.44
N GLY A 44 -4.94 -8.29 12.43
CA GLY A 44 -6.40 -8.50 12.54
C GLY A 44 -7.26 -7.24 12.46
N GLN A 45 -6.66 -6.04 12.47
CA GLN A 45 -7.41 -4.77 12.44
C GLN A 45 -7.57 -4.18 11.01
N GLY A 46 -7.17 -4.92 9.98
CA GLY A 46 -7.27 -4.50 8.58
C GLY A 46 -6.30 -3.39 8.16
N VAL A 47 -5.25 -3.12 8.96
CA VAL A 47 -4.32 -2.00 8.72
C VAL A 47 -3.62 -2.07 7.36
N ALA A 48 -3.10 -3.25 6.98
CA ALA A 48 -2.48 -3.44 5.66
C ALA A 48 -3.42 -3.07 4.50
N GLY A 49 -4.71 -3.37 4.63
CA GLY A 49 -5.71 -3.01 3.63
C GLY A 49 -5.97 -1.51 3.55
N LYS A 50 -5.90 -0.80 4.68
CA LYS A 50 -6.03 0.67 4.74
C LYS A 50 -4.83 1.34 4.09
N LEU A 51 -3.61 0.85 4.33
CA LEU A 51 -2.40 1.36 3.68
C LEU A 51 -2.45 1.12 2.17
N LEU A 52 -2.85 -0.07 1.74
CA LEU A 52 -3.00 -0.38 0.32
C LEU A 52 -4.05 0.51 -0.36
N HIS A 53 -5.16 0.80 0.32
CA HIS A 53 -6.17 1.72 -0.19
C HIS A 53 -5.59 3.13 -0.45
N GLN A 54 -4.68 3.63 0.40
CA GLN A 54 -4.02 4.92 0.15
C GLN A 54 -3.17 4.89 -1.13
N VAL A 55 -2.49 3.78 -1.42
CA VAL A 55 -1.74 3.62 -2.67
C VAL A 55 -2.68 3.57 -3.88
N VAL A 56 -3.82 2.90 -3.75
CA VAL A 56 -4.85 2.85 -4.80
C VAL A 56 -5.38 4.25 -5.12
N GLU A 57 -5.74 5.03 -4.11
CA GLU A 57 -6.20 6.41 -4.31
C GLU A 57 -5.11 7.28 -4.94
N MET A 58 -3.87 7.18 -4.45
CA MET A 58 -2.73 7.88 -5.05
C MET A 58 -2.53 7.50 -6.52
N ALA A 59 -2.67 6.23 -6.88
CA ALA A 59 -2.57 5.77 -8.26
C ALA A 59 -3.67 6.37 -9.14
N ARG A 60 -4.92 6.44 -8.64
CA ARG A 60 -6.05 7.07 -9.35
C ARG A 60 -5.80 8.55 -9.57
N GLU A 61 -5.43 9.28 -8.52
CA GLU A 61 -5.17 10.72 -8.58
C GLU A 61 -4.04 11.07 -9.56
N GLN A 62 -2.99 10.26 -9.58
CA GLN A 62 -1.82 10.48 -10.42
C GLN A 62 -1.93 9.81 -11.80
N ASN A 63 -3.06 9.18 -12.14
CA ASN A 63 -3.27 8.41 -13.37
C ASN A 63 -2.19 7.33 -13.60
N LYS A 64 -1.74 6.68 -12.53
CA LYS A 64 -0.75 5.60 -12.54
C LYS A 64 -1.41 4.22 -12.38
N LYS A 65 -0.66 3.18 -12.75
CA LYS A 65 -1.02 1.78 -12.52
C LYS A 65 -0.21 1.19 -11.38
N ILE A 66 -0.73 0.14 -10.75
CA ILE A 66 -0.10 -0.57 -9.64
C ILE A 66 0.36 -1.94 -10.11
N THR A 67 1.64 -2.23 -9.90
CA THR A 67 2.25 -3.55 -10.06
C THR A 67 2.55 -4.13 -8.68
N PRO A 68 1.74 -5.07 -8.16
CA PRO A 68 1.99 -5.65 -6.86
C PRO A 68 2.95 -6.85 -6.94
N THR A 69 4.15 -6.70 -6.39
CA THR A 69 5.13 -7.79 -6.29
C THR A 69 5.08 -8.48 -4.91
N CYS A 70 4.63 -7.77 -3.88
CA CYS A 70 4.31 -8.36 -2.59
C CYS A 70 3.12 -9.32 -2.71
N SER A 71 3.22 -10.53 -2.14
CA SER A 71 2.14 -11.52 -2.17
C SER A 71 0.84 -11.01 -1.55
N TYR A 72 0.92 -10.26 -0.45
CA TYR A 72 -0.23 -9.65 0.20
C TYR A 72 -0.94 -8.65 -0.72
N ALA A 73 -0.20 -7.67 -1.26
CA ALA A 73 -0.75 -6.64 -2.13
C ALA A 73 -1.37 -7.27 -3.38
N LYS A 74 -0.68 -8.25 -3.97
CA LYS A 74 -1.15 -8.98 -5.15
C LYS A 74 -2.49 -9.65 -4.90
N GLN A 75 -2.57 -10.46 -3.84
CA GLN A 75 -3.81 -11.13 -3.48
C GLN A 75 -4.92 -10.11 -3.21
N LYS A 76 -4.64 -9.07 -2.41
CA LYS A 76 -5.66 -8.10 -1.99
C LYS A 76 -6.22 -7.29 -3.17
N LEU A 77 -5.37 -6.87 -4.11
CA LEU A 77 -5.80 -6.17 -5.33
C LEU A 77 -6.59 -7.10 -6.25
N GLN A 78 -6.16 -8.35 -6.42
CA GLN A 78 -6.86 -9.32 -7.27
C GLN A 78 -8.24 -9.68 -6.71
N ASP A 79 -8.37 -9.86 -5.39
CA ASP A 79 -9.63 -10.20 -4.73
C ASP A 79 -10.63 -9.02 -4.68
N THR A 80 -10.15 -7.79 -4.82
CA THR A 80 -10.97 -6.57 -4.69
C THR A 80 -11.25 -5.97 -6.06
N LYS A 81 -12.40 -6.31 -6.66
CA LYS A 81 -12.82 -5.84 -8.00
C LYS A 81 -12.77 -4.33 -8.18
N GLU A 82 -13.04 -3.57 -7.12
CA GLU A 82 -12.98 -2.10 -7.16
C GLU A 82 -11.58 -1.59 -7.50
N TYR A 83 -10.52 -2.33 -7.18
CA TYR A 83 -9.13 -1.91 -7.43
C TYR A 83 -8.60 -2.33 -8.81
N HIS A 84 -9.43 -3.00 -9.63
CA HIS A 84 -9.00 -3.46 -10.94
C HIS A 84 -8.80 -2.33 -11.95
N ASP A 85 -9.33 -1.14 -11.66
CA ASP A 85 -9.13 0.07 -12.45
C ASP A 85 -7.68 0.56 -12.43
N VAL A 86 -6.95 0.31 -11.33
CA VAL A 86 -5.54 0.70 -11.18
C VAL A 86 -4.55 -0.45 -11.37
N LEU A 87 -4.99 -1.68 -11.58
CA LEU A 87 -4.06 -2.79 -11.83
C LEU A 87 -3.37 -2.65 -13.21
N SER A 88 -2.07 -2.93 -13.22
CA SER A 88 -1.24 -3.11 -14.43
C SER A 88 -1.36 -4.53 -14.97
#